data_AF-A0A1M3CPK4-F1
#
_entry.id   AF-A0A1M3CPK4-F1
#
_cell.length_a   1.000
_cell.length_b   1.000
_cell.length_c   1.000
_cell.angle_alpha   90.00
_cell.angle_beta   90.00
_cell.angle_gamma   90.00
#
_symmetry.space_group_name_H-M   'P 1'
#
loop_
_entity.id
_entity.type
_entity.pdbx_description
1 polymer ?
#
loop_
_entity_poly.entity_id
_entity_poly.type
_entity_poly.pdbx_seq_one_letter_code
_entity_poly.pdbx_strand_id
1 'polypeptide(L)' 'MLLTEKTLHQSAKLVILDEPLEHLDEENMLHQMHMLQKIQNIPHPPALLIITHKHVEKIQSFLNVKEVITPPPVQI' A
#
# COMPACT_ATOMS: atom_id res chain seq x y z
N MET A 1 11.49 -31.26 -27.98
CA MET A 1 10.28 -30.46 -27.76
C MET A 1 10.51 -29.65 -26.49
N LEU A 2 10.87 -28.37 -26.62
CA LEU A 2 11.17 -27.49 -25.50
C LEU A 2 9.84 -26.92 -24.98
N LEU A 3 9.42 -27.36 -23.80
CA LEU A 3 8.50 -26.60 -22.97
C LEU A 3 9.26 -26.24 -21.69
N THR A 4 9.61 -24.98 -21.60
CA THR A 4 10.32 -24.33 -20.51
C THR A 4 9.48 -24.35 -19.25
N GLU A 5 9.71 -25.32 -18.37
CA GLU A 5 9.34 -25.22 -16.95
C GLU A 5 10.25 -24.20 -16.26
N LYS A 6 9.99 -22.92 -16.53
CA LYS A 6 10.30 -21.83 -15.63
C LYS A 6 9.03 -21.04 -15.42
N THR A 7 8.04 -21.68 -14.79
CA THR A 7 7.14 -20.96 -13.87
C THR A 7 8.02 -20.40 -12.77
N LEU A 8 8.63 -19.25 -13.05
CA LEU A 8 9.26 -18.42 -12.06
C LEU A 8 8.14 -18.04 -11.09
N HIS A 9 7.97 -18.80 -10.00
CA HIS A 9 7.14 -18.41 -8.88
C HIS A 9 7.71 -17.08 -8.38
N GLN A 10 7.22 -15.96 -8.92
CA GLN A 10 7.50 -14.64 -8.38
C GLN A 10 6.93 -14.67 -6.96
N SER A 11 7.82 -14.76 -5.97
CA SER A 11 7.44 -14.64 -4.58
C SER A 11 6.67 -13.34 -4.41
N ALA A 12 5.40 -13.45 -4.02
CA ALA A 12 4.60 -12.28 -3.71
C ALA A 12 5.31 -11.50 -2.60
N LYS A 13 5.61 -10.22 -2.85
CA LYS A 13 6.23 -9.32 -1.88
C LYS A 13 5.13 -8.54 -1.18
N LEU A 14 5.15 -8.52 0.14
CA LEU A 14 4.27 -7.70 0.97
C LEU A 14 5.10 -6.65 1.70
N VAL A 15 4.66 -5.39 1.64
CA VAL A 15 5.20 -4.29 2.45
C VAL A 15 4.08 -3.83 3.37
N ILE A 16 4.40 -3.80 4.67
CA ILE A 16 3.48 -3.32 5.70
C ILE A 16 4.03 -1.97 6.19
N LEU A 17 3.15 -0.97 6.21
CA LEU A 17 3.45 0.38 6.64
C LEU A 17 2.55 0.71 7.83
N ASP A 18 3.16 0.91 8.99
CA ASP A 18 2.49 1.30 10.22
C ASP A 18 2.57 2.82 10.37
N GLU A 19 1.40 3.48 10.39
CA GLU A 19 1.23 4.93 10.49
C GLU A 19 2.17 5.76 9.58
N PRO A 20 2.26 5.48 8.27
CA PRO A 20 3.31 6.05 7.40
C PRO A 20 3.21 7.55 7.16
N LEU A 21 2.09 8.17 7.54
CA LEU A 21 1.87 9.61 7.41
C LEU A 21 1.92 10.34 8.76
N GLU A 22 2.08 9.61 9.87
CA GLU A 22 2.06 10.22 11.19
C GLU A 22 3.30 11.10 11.39
N HIS A 23 3.09 12.25 12.03
CA HIS A 23 4.10 13.29 12.30
C HIS A 23 4.71 13.97 11.05
N LEU A 24 4.21 13.70 9.85
CA LEU A 24 4.62 14.42 8.65
C LEU A 24 3.85 15.74 8.50
N ASP A 25 4.55 16.78 8.04
CA ASP A 25 3.89 17.99 7.53
C ASP A 25 3.23 17.72 6.17
N GLU A 26 2.49 18.71 5.66
CA GLU A 26 1.70 18.55 4.43
C GLU A 26 2.55 18.25 3.19
N GLU A 27 3.71 18.88 3.06
CA GLU A 27 4.64 18.70 1.94
C GLU A 27 5.22 17.27 1.97
N ASN A 28 5.70 16.83 3.13
CA ASN A 28 6.26 15.50 3.31
C ASN A 28 5.21 14.40 3.16
N MET A 29 3.97 14.62 3.62
CA MET A 29 2.85 13.73 3.34
C MET A 29 2.64 13.57 1.83
N LEU A 30 2.65 14.67 1.07
CA LEU A 30 2.46 14.62 -0.38
C LEU A 30 3.59 13.83 -1.07
N HIS A 31 4.84 14.06 -0.66
CA HIS A 31 5.98 13.30 -1.16
C HIS A 31 5.87 11.79 -0.86
N GLN A 32 5.48 11.45 0.37
CA GLN A 32 5.26 10.06 0.77
C GLN A 32 4.16 9.40 -0.09
N MET A 33 3.03 10.09 -0.29
CA MET A 33 1.94 9.60 -1.14
C MET A 33 2.38 9.38 -2.59
N HIS A 34 3.16 10.29 -3.17
CA HIS A 34 3.72 10.11 -4.51
C HIS A 34 4.70 8.94 -4.59
N MET A 35 5.49 8.69 -3.54
CA MET A 35 6.38 7.53 -3.47
C MET A 35 5.57 6.23 -3.48
N LEU A 36 4.53 6.13 -2.64
CA LEU A 36 3.65 4.97 -2.58
C LEU A 36 2.95 4.71 -3.93
N GLN A 37 2.49 5.78 -4.58
CA GLN A 37 1.91 5.69 -5.92
C GLN A 37 2.92 5.17 -6.95
N LYS A 38 4.18 5.63 -6.91
CA LYS A 38 5.24 5.10 -7.78
C LYS A 38 5.49 3.62 -7.53
N ILE A 39 5.50 3.17 -6.27
CA ILE A 39 5.65 1.75 -5.90
C ILE A 39 4.51 0.91 -6.48
N GLN A 40 3.26 1.39 -6.47
CA GLN A 40 2.14 0.68 -7.08
C GLN A 40 2.25 0.52 -8.61
N ASN A 41 3.07 1.36 -9.27
CA ASN A 41 3.22 1.41 -10.71
C ASN A 41 4.50 0.75 -11.24
N ILE A 42 5.34 0.15 -10.38
CA ILE A 42 6.53 -0.59 -10.86
C ILE A 42 6.13 -1.92 -11.50
N PRO A 43 6.96 -2.51 -12.38
CA PRO A 43 6.76 -3.87 -12.84
C PRO A 43 6.75 -4.86 -11.67
N HIS A 44 5.69 -5.66 -11.55
CA HIS A 44 5.46 -6.58 -10.44
C HIS A 44 5.45 -5.87 -9.07
N PRO A 45 4.48 -4.98 -8.82
CA PRO A 45 4.44 -4.20 -7.59
C PRO A 45 4.20 -5.11 -6.38
N PRO A 46 4.78 -4.78 -5.20
CA PRO A 46 4.44 -5.49 -3.98
C PRO A 46 2.98 -5.22 -3.59
N ALA A 47 2.38 -6.13 -2.84
CA ALA A 47 1.20 -5.81 -2.06
C ALA A 47 1.58 -4.78 -0.99
N LEU A 48 0.74 -3.77 -0.82
CA LEU A 48 0.89 -2.74 0.20
C LEU A 48 -0.24 -2.91 1.22
N LEU A 49 0.14 -3.04 2.50
CA LEU A 49 -0.78 -2.94 3.63
C LEU A 49 -0.42 -1.67 4.40
N ILE A 50 -1.36 -0.72 4.48
CA ILE A 50 -1.21 0.51 5.25
C ILE A 50 -2.12 0.41 6.46
N ILE A 51 -1.54 0.55 7.65
CA ILE A 51 -2.24 0.60 8.91
C ILE A 51 -2.23 2.06 9.34
N THR A 52 -3.39 2.68 9.48
CA THR A 52 -3.48 4.04 9.99
C THR A 52 -4.84 4.36 10.61
N HIS A 53 -4.85 5.23 11.62
CA HIS A 53 -6.07 5.80 12.20
C HIS A 53 -6.39 7.22 11.67
N LYS A 54 -5.50 7.84 10.89
CA LYS A 54 -5.67 9.19 10.32
C LYS A 54 -5.57 9.14 8.80
N HIS A 55 -6.04 10.20 8.13
CA HIS A 55 -5.80 10.44 6.70
C HIS A 55 -6.29 9.35 5.73
N VAL A 56 -7.19 8.45 6.14
CA VAL A 56 -7.72 7.36 5.30
C VAL A 56 -8.29 7.88 3.97
N GLU A 57 -9.09 8.94 4.01
CA GLU A 57 -9.68 9.56 2.80
C GLU A 57 -8.61 10.12 1.85
N LYS A 58 -7.56 10.74 2.42
CA LYS A 58 -6.43 11.27 1.64
C LYS A 58 -5.65 10.13 0.98
N ILE A 59 -5.50 9.00 1.66
CA ILE A 59 -4.87 7.81 1.10
C ILE A 59 -5.70 7.22 -0.03
N GLN A 60 -7.00 7.07 0.17
CA GLN A 60 -7.93 6.51 -0.82
C GLN A 60 -8.03 7.37 -2.09
N SER A 61 -7.91 8.68 -1.98
CA SER A 61 -7.95 9.59 -3.13
C SER A 61 -6.66 9.60 -3.96
N PHE A 62 -5.51 9.23 -3.37
CA PHE A 62 -4.20 9.25 -4.05
C PHE A 62 -3.72 7.88 -4.52
N LEU A 63 -4.07 6.81 -3.80
CA LEU A 63 -3.61 5.45 -4.10
C LEU A 63 -4.74 4.60 -4.66
N ASN A 64 -4.37 3.60 -5.45
CA ASN A 64 -5.31 2.56 -5.87
C ASN A 64 -5.54 1.59 -4.70
N VAL A 65 -6.49 1.94 -3.82
CA VAL A 65 -6.87 1.14 -2.65
C VAL A 65 -7.91 0.11 -3.06
N LYS A 66 -7.59 -1.19 -2.88
CA LYS A 66 -8.51 -2.29 -3.23
C LYS A 66 -9.56 -2.55 -2.16
N GLU A 67 -9.18 -2.40 -0.91
CA GLU A 67 -10.02 -2.71 0.25
C GLU A 67 -9.62 -1.83 1.42
N VAL A 68 -10.62 -1.42 2.21
CA VAL A 68 -10.43 -0.75 3.49
C VAL A 68 -11.11 -1.59 4.55
N ILE A 69 -10.34 -1.97 5.57
CA ILE A 69 -10.81 -2.79 6.69
C ILE A 69 -10.87 -1.88 7.91
N THR A 70 -12.08 -1.66 8.42
CA THR A 70 -12.29 -0.95 9.69
C THR A 70 -12.57 -1.95 10.80
N PRO A 71 -12.00 -1.76 12.01
CA PRO A 71 -12.38 -2.58 13.14
C PRO A 71 -13.87 -2.38 13.46
N PRO A 72 -14.54 -3.40 14.02
CA PRO A 72 -15.92 -3.24 14.46
C PRO A 72 -16.01 -2.13 15.51
N PRO A 73 -17.13 -1.39 15.57
CA PRO A 73 -17.34 -0.40 16.62
C PRO A 73 -17.20 -1.08 17.99
N VAL A 74 -16.38 -0.49 18.86
CA VAL A 74 -16.22 -0.97 20.23
C VAL A 74 -17.56 -0.79 20.92
N GLN A 75 -18.21 -1.90 21.29
CA GLN A 75 -19.38 -1.85 22.16
C GLN A 75 -18.88 -1.56 23.57
N ILE A 76 -19.11 -0.34 24.05
CA ILE A 76 -18.79 0.12 25.41
C ILE A 76 -20.08 0.11 26.23
#